data_AF-A0A940QYA2-F1
#
_entry.id   AF-A0A940QYA2-F1
#
_cell.length_a   1.000
_cell.length_b   1.000
_cell.length_c   1.000
_cell.angle_alpha   90.00
_cell.angle_beta   90.00
_cell.angle_gamma   90.00
#
_symmetry.space_group_name_H-M   'P 1'
#
loop_
_entity.id
_entity.type
_entity.pdbx_description
1 polymer ?
#
loop_
_entity_poly.entity_id
_entity_poly.type
_entity_poly.pdbx_seq_one_letter_code
_entity_poly.pdbx_strand_id
1 'polypeptide(L)' 'ERAGIARSTLQLIERGEPGVALSSYLKVLFVLGLEKDLQNVAANDPLGRKLQDAGLLSGKRKR' A
#
# COMPACT_ATOMS: atom_id res chain seq x y z
N GLU A 1 -11.33 3.52 18.68
CA GLU A 1 -11.50 3.04 17.29
C GLU A 1 -10.40 2.02 16.98
N ARG A 2 -10.71 0.86 16.40
CA ARG A 2 -9.73 -0.24 16.23
C ARG A 2 -8.54 0.14 15.32
N ALA A 3 -8.74 1.05 14.36
CA ALA A 3 -7.69 1.55 13.46
C ALA A 3 -6.89 2.75 14.00
N GLY A 4 -7.25 3.30 15.16
CA GLY A 4 -6.53 4.44 15.76
C GLY A 4 -6.52 5.72 14.91
N ILE A 5 -7.54 5.93 14.08
CA ILE A 5 -7.74 7.14 13.28
C ILE A 5 -8.99 7.88 13.76
N ALA A 6 -9.14 9.15 13.38
CA ALA A 6 -10.36 9.89 13.67
C ALA A 6 -11.52 9.42 12.77
N ARG A 7 -12.74 9.43 13.30
CA ARG A 7 -13.97 9.09 12.55
C ARG A 7 -14.14 9.89 11.26
N SER A 8 -13.76 11.18 11.25
CA SER A 8 -13.78 12.01 10.05
C SER A 8 -12.84 11.47 8.96
N THR A 9 -11.65 10.97 9.33
CA THR A 9 -10.73 10.31 8.41
C THR A 9 -11.29 9.00 7.88
N LEU A 10 -11.97 8.20 8.73
CA LEU A 10 -12.61 6.97 8.30
C LEU A 10 -13.70 7.23 7.24
N GLN A 11 -14.51 8.28 7.42
CA GLN A 11 -15.52 8.68 6.41
C GLN A 11 -14.92 9.08 5.06
N LEU A 12 -13.76 9.75 5.06
CA LEU A 12 -13.05 10.09 3.84
C LEU A 12 -12.49 8.83 3.15
N ILE A 13 -11.99 7.87 3.93
CA ILE A 13 -11.53 6.56 3.42
C ILE A 13 -12.69 5.79 2.78
N GLU A 14 -13.86 5.75 3.42
CA GLU A 14 -15.06 5.08 2.88
C GLU A 14 -15.53 5.71 1.56
N ARG A 15 -15.29 7.00 1.37
CA ARG A 15 -15.58 7.73 0.11
C ARG A 15 -14.49 7.56 -0.96
N GLY A 16 -13.37 6.93 -0.63
CA GLY A 16 -12.24 6.78 -1.55
C GLY A 16 -11.49 8.09 -1.83
N GLU A 17 -11.48 9.02 -0.86
CA GLU A 17 -10.82 10.31 -1.03
C GLU A 17 -9.31 10.17 -1.29
N PRO A 18 -8.79 10.69 -2.41
CA PRO A 18 -7.37 10.55 -2.78
C PRO A 18 -6.44 11.40 -1.92
N GLY A 19 -6.97 12.41 -1.21
CA GLY A 19 -6.19 13.26 -0.32
C GLY A 19 -5.83 12.60 1.02
N VAL A 20 -6.40 11.44 1.34
CA VAL A 20 -6.07 10.71 2.56
C VAL A 20 -4.76 9.95 2.39
N ALA A 21 -3.88 10.06 3.39
CA ALA A 21 -2.62 9.33 3.39
C ALA A 21 -2.83 7.82 3.22
N LEU A 22 -2.05 7.20 2.34
CA LEU A 22 -2.10 5.75 2.08
C LEU A 22 -1.92 4.92 3.36
N SER A 23 -1.12 5.39 4.31
CA SER A 23 -0.92 4.74 5.61
C SER A 23 -2.22 4.59 6.42
N SER A 24 -3.16 5.51 6.28
CA SER A 24 -4.47 5.43 6.93
C SER A 24 -5.34 4.36 6.28
N TYR A 25 -5.35 4.25 4.95
CA TYR A 25 -6.00 3.14 4.24
C TYR A 25 -5.43 1.78 4.68
N LEU A 26 -4.10 1.67 4.74
CA LEU A 26 -3.42 0.44 5.17
C LEU A 26 -3.78 0.02 6.61
N LYS A 27 -3.89 0.98 7.53
CA LYS A 27 -4.33 0.70 8.91
C LYS A 27 -5.74 0.13 8.97
N VAL A 28 -6.66 0.68 8.17
CA VAL A 28 -8.03 0.17 8.09
C VAL A 28 -8.04 -1.25 7.54
N LEU A 29 -7.34 -1.50 6.43
CA LEU A 29 -7.23 -2.84 5.84
C LEU A 29 -6.62 -3.85 6.82
N PHE A 30 -5.57 -3.48 7.54
CA PHE A 30 -4.92 -4.35 8.53
C PHE A 30 -5.86 -4.75 9.68
N VAL A 31 -6.65 -3.80 10.19
CA VAL A 31 -7.64 -4.09 11.24
C VAL A 31 -8.77 -4.99 10.74
N LEU A 32 -9.07 -4.95 9.44
CA LEU A 32 -10.06 -5.81 8.79
C LEU A 32 -9.47 -7.16 8.36
N GLY A 33 -8.16 -7.37 8.43
CA GLY A 33 -7.48 -8.59 7.94
C GLY A 33 -7.39 -8.69 6.41
N LEU A 34 -7.49 -7.55 5.71
CA LEU A 34 -7.48 -7.44 4.24
C LEU A 34 -6.13 -6.98 3.69
N GLU A 35 -5.09 -6.86 4.52
CA GLU A 35 -3.76 -6.40 4.09
C GLU A 35 -3.11 -7.30 3.04
N LYS A 36 -3.48 -8.59 3.03
CA LYS A 36 -2.94 -9.56 2.07
C LYS A 36 -3.46 -9.34 0.65
N ASP A 37 -4.62 -8.69 0.48
CA ASP A 37 -5.19 -8.44 -0.85
C ASP A 37 -4.32 -7.49 -1.68
N LEU A 38 -3.47 -6.69 -1.04
CA LEU A 38 -2.45 -5.88 -1.73
C LEU A 38 -1.44 -6.74 -2.51
N GLN A 39 -1.20 -7.98 -2.07
CA GLN A 39 -0.34 -8.90 -2.81
C GLN A 39 -0.95 -9.28 -4.15
N ASN A 40 -2.27 -9.41 -4.23
CA ASN A 40 -2.98 -9.70 -5.48
C ASN A 40 -2.81 -8.54 -6.48
N VAL A 41 -2.84 -7.29 -6.00
CA VAL A 41 -2.56 -6.12 -6.84
C VAL A 41 -1.13 -6.14 -7.35
N ALA A 42 -0.16 -6.45 -6.48
CA ALA A 42 1.25 -6.51 -6.84
C ALA A 42 1.61 -7.72 -7.73
N ALA A 43 0.81 -8.78 -7.74
CA ALA A 43 1.03 -9.97 -8.56
C ALA A 43 0.76 -9.71 -10.06
N ASN A 44 0.01 -8.66 -10.39
CA ASN A 44 -0.38 -8.34 -11.77
C ASN A 44 0.73 -7.69 -12.61
N ASP A 45 1.93 -7.47 -12.06
CA ASP A 45 3.07 -6.96 -12.83
C ASP A 45 4.35 -7.82 -12.67
N PRO A 46 4.39 -9.02 -13.29
CA PRO A 46 5.58 -9.87 -13.26
C PRO A 46 6.79 -9.24 -13.97
N LEU A 47 6.57 -8.40 -14.98
CA LEU A 47 7.64 -7.74 -15.74
C LEU A 47 8.29 -6.64 -14.92
N GLY A 48 7.50 -5.75 -14.32
CA GLY A 48 8.01 -4.68 -13.46
C GLY A 48 8.79 -5.23 -12.27
N ARG A 49 8.36 -6.36 -11.69
CA ARG A 49 9.11 -7.05 -10.64
C ARG A 49 10.48 -7.55 -11.13
N LYS A 50 10.54 -8.22 -12.29
CA LYS A 50 11.82 -8.66 -12.89
C LYS A 50 12.76 -7.48 -13.18
N LEU A 51 12.23 -6.36 -13.66
CA LEU A 51 13.01 -5.14 -13.92
C LEU A 51 13.54 -4.52 -12.62
N GLN A 52 12.72 -4.48 -11.57
CA GLN A 52 13.13 -4.02 -10.23
C GLN A 52 14.25 -4.91 -9.68
N ASP A 53 14.09 -6.22 -9.73
CA ASP A 53 15.07 -7.19 -9.24
C ASP A 53 16.40 -7.09 -10.01
N ALA A 54 16.34 -6.95 -11.34
CA ALA A 54 17.52 -6.72 -12.17
C ALA A 54 18.24 -5.40 -11.82
N GLY A 55 17.49 -4.34 -11.48
CA GLY A 55 18.04 -3.07 -11.03
C GLY A 55 18.75 -3.16 -9.67
N LEU A 56 18.25 -3.99 -8.74
CA LEU A 56 18.88 -4.23 -7.44
C LEU A 56 20.21 -4.99 -7.57
N LEU A 57 20.28 -5.96 -8.49
CA LEU A 57 21.51 -6.71 -8.78
C LEU A 57 22.54 -5.88 -9.57
N SER A 58 22.10 -4.85 -10.29
CA SER A 58 22.96 -3.97 -11.10
C SER A 58 23.83 -3.01 -10.27
N GLY A 59 23.65 -2.91 -8.95
CA GLY A 59 24.69 -2.45 -8.03
C GLY A 59 25.36 -1.10 -8.36
N LYS A 60 24.66 -0.14 -8.98
CA LYS A 60 25.16 1.25 -8.98
C LYS A 60 24.79 1.88 -7.64
N ARG A 61 25.67 1.67 -6.65
CA ARG A 61 25.72 2.45 -5.42
C ARG A 61 25.96 3.91 -5.81
N LYS A 62 24.87 4.68 -6.00
CA LYS A 62 24.95 6.14 -6.08
C LYS A 62 25.42 6.60 -4.69
N ARG A 63 26.69 7.03 -4.64
CA ARG A 63 27.21 7.89 -3.58
C ARG A 63 26.49 9.22 -3.59
#